data_AF-A0A7X0EEV6-F1
#
_entry.id   AF-A0A7X0EEV6-F1
#
_cell.length_a   1.000
_cell.length_b   1.000
_cell.length_c   1.000
_cell.angle_alpha   90.00
_cell.angle_beta   90.00
_cell.angle_gamma   90.00
#
_symmetry.space_group_name_H-M   'P 1'
#
loop_
_entity.id
_entity.type
_entity.pdbx_description
1 polymer ?
#
loop_
_entity_poly.entity_id
_entity_poly.type
_entity_poly.pdbx_seq_one_letter_code
_entity_poly.pdbx_strand_id
1 'polypeptide(L)'
;MTRSVLTGVLACAIHIVMGGHVSAAENAPAPPNRGRAEWLLRRVKTLADEGAVLDQAVVFELFALKTKNINRRDFGPHDFGCSEISDEYLVKSAGWYRSTPEGRVQLLGGGLMNPAVMKFDRPHVSYWFHDYSKCINNNTYEITPSSYREADVAFGEVNAFACIKPELLRKLFPSIGYSFGSDSYGEWRYVGKWDDHAQTTITFDGGPNCVINVTVKQTELSGKRFERALARFLNCRKQVRAAFCQGRQSFSEDDPLYRELQTLVATRCQPIESYHEAEPWSGETPPELPILGREICGRDDPDE
;
A
#
# COMPACT_ATOMS: atom_id res chain seq x y z
N MET A 1 19.27 -63.17 -20.59
CA MET A 1 19.81 -62.13 -19.68
C MET A 1 18.90 -60.91 -19.77
N THR A 2 17.94 -60.85 -18.86
CA THR A 2 16.87 -59.85 -18.80
C THR A 2 17.27 -58.76 -17.80
N ARG A 3 17.43 -57.52 -18.25
CA ARG A 3 17.57 -56.34 -17.37
C ARG A 3 16.33 -55.47 -17.52
N SER A 4 15.45 -55.53 -16.52
CA SER A 4 14.38 -54.56 -16.31
C SER A 4 14.97 -53.25 -15.80
N VAL A 5 14.67 -52.16 -16.48
CA VAL A 5 14.89 -50.79 -16.02
C VAL A 5 13.57 -50.32 -15.41
N LEU A 6 13.54 -50.17 -14.08
CA LEU A 6 12.41 -49.55 -13.39
C LEU A 6 12.57 -48.03 -13.47
N THR A 7 11.70 -47.39 -14.25
CA THR A 7 11.55 -45.94 -14.29
C THR A 7 10.67 -45.52 -13.12
N GLY A 8 11.27 -44.91 -12.09
CA GLY A 8 10.55 -44.35 -10.94
C GLY A 8 9.89 -43.02 -11.34
N VAL A 9 8.57 -43.01 -11.42
CA VAL A 9 7.77 -41.77 -11.55
C VAL A 9 7.57 -41.21 -10.15
N LEU A 10 8.28 -40.13 -9.83
CA LEU A 10 8.08 -39.35 -8.62
C LEU A 10 6.80 -38.50 -8.81
N ALA A 11 5.68 -38.98 -8.28
CA ALA A 11 4.45 -38.20 -8.25
C ALA A 11 4.55 -37.14 -7.13
N CYS A 12 4.81 -35.89 -7.51
CA CYS A 12 4.59 -34.74 -6.64
C CYS A 12 3.08 -34.61 -6.38
N ALA A 13 2.64 -35.08 -5.22
CA ALA A 13 1.30 -34.80 -4.71
C ALA A 13 1.24 -33.31 -4.31
N ILE A 14 0.82 -32.46 -5.24
CA ILE A 14 0.36 -31.11 -4.92
C ILE A 14 -0.97 -31.27 -4.16
N HIS A 15 -0.94 -31.08 -2.86
CA HIS A 15 -2.15 -30.90 -2.07
C HIS A 15 -2.79 -29.57 -2.46
N ILE A 16 -3.75 -29.63 -3.38
CA ILE A 16 -4.75 -28.60 -3.58
C ILE A 16 -5.64 -28.64 -2.33
N VAL A 17 -5.36 -27.78 -1.35
CA VAL A 17 -6.30 -27.49 -0.27
C VAL A 17 -7.38 -26.59 -0.86
N MET A 18 -8.34 -27.19 -1.55
CA MET A 18 -9.68 -26.62 -1.71
C MET A 18 -10.52 -27.18 -0.56
N GLY A 19 -10.31 -26.62 0.63
CA GLY A 19 -11.07 -26.93 1.84
C GLY A 19 -11.94 -25.73 2.21
N GLY A 20 -13.25 -25.96 2.36
CA GLY A 20 -14.27 -24.92 2.41
C GLY A 20 -14.05 -23.79 3.43
N HIS A 21 -14.25 -22.56 2.95
CA HIS A 21 -14.39 -21.34 3.76
C HIS A 21 -15.74 -21.30 4.50
N VAL A 22 -16.01 -22.30 5.35
CA VAL A 22 -17.17 -22.29 6.24
C VAL A 22 -16.67 -22.27 7.68
N SER A 23 -16.84 -21.10 8.32
CA SER A 23 -16.92 -20.91 9.78
C SER A 23 -15.63 -20.99 10.61
N ALA A 24 -14.63 -20.15 10.33
CA ALA A 24 -13.51 -19.92 11.25
C ALA A 24 -13.59 -18.59 12.04
N ALA A 25 -14.47 -17.66 11.66
CA ALA A 25 -14.66 -16.39 12.38
C ALA A 25 -15.17 -16.53 13.83
N GLU A 26 -15.65 -17.71 14.23
CA GLU A 26 -16.07 -18.01 15.60
C GLU A 26 -14.91 -18.34 16.55
N ASN A 27 -13.71 -18.60 16.02
CA ASN A 27 -12.58 -19.15 16.79
C ASN A 27 -11.34 -18.23 16.87
N ALA A 28 -11.36 -17.00 16.32
CA ALA A 28 -10.18 -16.13 16.48
C ALA A 28 -10.00 -15.78 17.97
N PRO A 29 -8.78 -15.98 18.54
CA PRO A 29 -8.60 -15.85 19.98
C PRO A 29 -8.84 -14.41 20.41
N ALA A 30 -9.69 -14.19 21.41
CA ALA A 30 -9.88 -12.88 22.02
C ALA A 30 -8.54 -12.32 22.56
N PRO A 31 -8.37 -10.99 22.62
CA PRO A 31 -7.21 -10.39 23.26
C PRO A 31 -7.12 -10.75 24.74
N PRO A 32 -5.91 -10.95 25.27
CA PRO A 32 -5.71 -11.20 26.69
C PRO A 32 -6.12 -9.99 27.54
N ASN A 33 -6.30 -10.21 28.85
CA ASN A 33 -6.62 -9.14 29.80
C ASN A 33 -5.45 -8.16 30.03
N ARG A 34 -4.23 -8.54 29.65
CA ARG A 34 -3.01 -7.73 29.70
C ARG A 34 -2.19 -7.97 28.44
N GLY A 35 -1.49 -6.96 27.95
CA GLY A 35 -0.63 -7.11 26.76
C GLY A 35 -1.42 -6.99 25.46
N ARG A 36 -2.51 -6.22 25.48
CA ARG A 36 -3.39 -6.00 24.32
C ARG A 36 -2.66 -5.35 23.14
N ALA A 37 -1.75 -4.43 23.46
CA ALA A 37 -0.86 -3.80 22.49
C ALA A 37 -0.03 -4.84 21.72
N GLU A 38 0.68 -5.72 22.43
CA GLU A 38 1.52 -6.76 21.81
C GLU A 38 0.66 -7.78 21.03
N TRP A 39 -0.50 -8.16 21.56
CA TRP A 39 -1.44 -9.06 20.87
C TRP A 39 -1.93 -8.49 19.54
N LEU A 40 -2.27 -7.20 19.48
CA LEU A 40 -2.74 -6.54 18.27
C LEU A 40 -1.61 -6.42 17.25
N LEU A 41 -0.45 -5.92 17.70
CA LEU A 41 0.72 -5.73 16.85
C LEU A 41 1.20 -7.03 16.23
N ARG A 42 1.13 -8.16 16.94
CA ARG A 42 1.48 -9.48 16.38
C ARG A 42 0.56 -9.89 15.23
N ARG A 43 -0.75 -9.63 15.33
CA ARG A 43 -1.70 -9.96 14.25
C ARG A 43 -1.56 -9.04 13.05
N VAL A 44 -1.42 -7.74 13.30
CA VAL A 44 -1.13 -6.75 12.25
C VAL A 44 0.17 -7.13 11.52
N LYS A 45 1.20 -7.54 12.27
CA LYS A 45 2.45 -8.05 11.70
C LYS A 45 2.22 -9.32 10.87
N THR A 46 1.50 -10.32 11.40
CA THR A 46 1.18 -11.55 10.67
C THR A 46 0.48 -11.24 9.34
N LEU A 47 -0.57 -10.40 9.37
CA LEU A 47 -1.28 -10.00 8.16
C LEU A 47 -0.34 -9.36 7.13
N ALA A 48 0.54 -8.47 7.60
CA ALA A 48 1.47 -7.76 6.75
C ALA A 48 2.54 -8.66 6.15
N ASP A 49 3.10 -9.57 6.95
CA ASP A 49 4.16 -10.49 6.53
C ASP A 49 3.63 -11.60 5.60
N GLU A 50 2.36 -11.98 5.73
CA GLU A 50 1.68 -12.93 4.83
C GLU A 50 1.18 -12.28 3.53
N GLY A 51 1.01 -10.94 3.55
CA GLY A 51 0.49 -10.16 2.44
C GLY A 51 -0.90 -10.62 2.00
N ALA A 52 -1.79 -10.75 2.98
CA ALA A 52 -3.16 -11.26 2.80
C ALA A 52 -4.23 -10.18 3.06
N VAL A 53 -3.89 -8.90 2.96
CA VAL A 53 -4.84 -7.79 3.17
C VAL A 53 -5.88 -7.76 2.06
N LEU A 54 -5.52 -8.14 0.83
CA LEU A 54 -6.45 -8.23 -0.30
C LEU A 54 -7.50 -9.36 -0.13
N ASP A 55 -7.24 -10.33 0.75
CA ASP A 55 -8.18 -11.40 1.07
C ASP A 55 -9.04 -11.01 2.28
N GLN A 56 -10.23 -10.51 1.99
CA GLN A 56 -11.20 -10.10 3.00
C GLN A 56 -11.48 -11.23 4.02
N ALA A 57 -11.61 -12.49 3.57
CA ALA A 57 -11.94 -13.59 4.47
C ALA A 57 -10.82 -13.82 5.49
N VAL A 58 -9.57 -13.78 5.04
CA VAL A 58 -8.39 -13.89 5.91
C VAL A 58 -8.32 -12.72 6.90
N VAL A 59 -8.53 -11.47 6.46
CA VAL A 59 -8.55 -10.30 7.35
C VAL A 59 -9.62 -10.45 8.42
N PHE A 60 -10.82 -10.87 8.03
CA PHE A 60 -11.97 -10.98 8.93
C PHE A 60 -11.79 -12.12 9.93
N GLU A 61 -11.24 -13.24 9.49
CA GLU A 61 -10.90 -14.36 10.35
C GLU A 61 -9.81 -13.99 11.36
N LEU A 62 -8.68 -13.44 10.88
CA LEU A 62 -7.52 -13.12 11.72
C LEU A 62 -7.85 -12.19 12.89
N PHE A 63 -8.76 -11.24 12.65
CA PHE A 63 -9.19 -10.25 13.63
C PHE A 63 -10.58 -10.52 14.25
N ALA A 64 -11.23 -11.65 13.95
CA ALA A 64 -12.62 -11.94 14.33
C ALA A 64 -13.58 -10.76 14.04
N LEU A 65 -13.45 -10.17 12.85
CA LEU A 65 -14.32 -9.08 12.42
C LEU A 65 -15.66 -9.64 11.95
N LYS A 66 -16.73 -8.87 12.20
CA LYS A 66 -18.07 -9.17 11.72
C LYS A 66 -18.58 -7.99 10.92
N THR A 67 -18.97 -8.22 9.67
CA THR A 67 -19.59 -7.20 8.83
C THR A 67 -20.95 -6.81 9.42
N LYS A 68 -21.19 -5.51 9.62
CA LYS A 68 -22.54 -4.99 9.89
C LYS A 68 -23.26 -4.64 8.59
N ASN A 69 -22.55 -3.92 7.72
CA ASN A 69 -23.03 -3.48 6.43
C ASN A 69 -21.84 -3.33 5.47
N ILE A 70 -22.12 -3.36 4.17
CA ILE A 70 -21.15 -3.06 3.11
C ILE A 70 -21.67 -1.82 2.39
N ASN A 71 -20.89 -0.76 2.39
CA ASN A 71 -21.14 0.41 1.57
C ASN A 71 -20.37 0.24 0.27
N ARG A 72 -21.02 -0.36 -0.74
CA ARG A 72 -20.46 -0.44 -2.09
C ARG A 72 -20.67 0.87 -2.83
N ARG A 73 -19.61 1.41 -3.41
CA ARG A 73 -19.63 2.58 -4.28
C ARG A 73 -18.96 2.21 -5.60
N ASP A 74 -19.68 2.43 -6.70
CA ASP A 74 -19.15 2.28 -8.05
C ASP A 74 -18.92 3.68 -8.63
N PHE A 75 -17.68 3.97 -8.97
CA PHE A 75 -17.28 5.20 -9.63
C PHE A 75 -16.95 4.92 -11.09
N GLY A 76 -17.44 5.77 -11.98
CA GLY A 76 -17.07 5.74 -13.38
C GLY A 76 -15.70 6.39 -13.61
N PRO A 77 -15.07 6.17 -14.78
CA PRO A 77 -13.74 6.69 -15.07
C PRO A 77 -13.68 8.21 -15.23
N HIS A 78 -14.84 8.89 -15.21
CA HIS A 78 -14.95 10.34 -15.34
C HIS A 78 -14.49 11.10 -14.09
N ASP A 79 -14.51 10.46 -12.91
CA ASP A 79 -14.21 11.13 -11.65
C ASP A 79 -12.73 10.99 -11.22
N PHE A 80 -12.08 9.87 -11.57
CA PHE A 80 -10.76 9.49 -11.04
C PHE A 80 -9.79 8.90 -12.08
N GLY A 81 -10.11 9.00 -13.37
CA GLY A 81 -9.35 8.35 -14.43
C GLY A 81 -9.57 6.84 -14.50
N CYS A 82 -9.93 6.15 -13.41
CA CYS A 82 -10.29 4.73 -13.39
C CYS A 82 -11.77 4.51 -13.08
N SER A 83 -12.33 3.41 -13.60
CA SER A 83 -13.53 2.83 -12.98
C SER A 83 -13.11 2.16 -11.67
N GLU A 84 -13.86 2.38 -10.60
CA GLU A 84 -13.51 1.89 -9.27
C GLU A 84 -14.74 1.24 -8.63
N ILE A 85 -14.56 0.01 -8.13
CA ILE A 85 -15.48 -0.61 -7.18
C ILE A 85 -14.83 -0.47 -5.81
N SER A 86 -15.43 0.35 -4.94
CA SER A 86 -15.00 0.57 -3.56
C SER A 86 -15.99 -0.09 -2.61
N ASP A 87 -15.53 -1.12 -1.90
CA ASP A 87 -16.29 -1.75 -0.82
C ASP A 87 -15.74 -1.28 0.52
N GLU A 88 -16.51 -0.44 1.21
CA GLU A 88 -16.26 -0.10 2.62
C GLU A 88 -17.05 -1.05 3.52
N TYR A 89 -16.33 -1.82 4.33
CA TYR A 89 -16.94 -2.73 5.29
C TYR A 89 -17.09 -2.03 6.63
N LEU A 90 -18.33 -1.67 6.96
CA LEU A 90 -18.66 -1.18 8.29
C LEU A 90 -18.60 -2.36 9.26
N VAL A 91 -17.46 -2.51 9.92
CA VAL A 91 -17.24 -3.58 10.90
C VAL A 91 -18.04 -3.23 12.15
N LYS A 92 -18.89 -4.16 12.61
CA LYS A 92 -19.46 -4.04 13.96
C LYS A 92 -18.26 -4.10 14.91
N SER A 93 -17.97 -3.01 15.64
CA SER A 93 -16.89 -2.95 16.64
C SER A 93 -16.72 -4.32 17.23
N ALA A 94 -15.60 -4.97 16.87
CA ALA A 94 -15.35 -6.31 17.32
C ALA A 94 -15.45 -6.25 18.84
N GLY A 95 -16.29 -7.07 19.48
CA GLY A 95 -16.65 -6.83 20.90
C GLY A 95 -15.44 -6.73 21.84
N TRP A 96 -14.28 -7.18 21.36
CA TRP A 96 -12.97 -7.06 21.97
C TRP A 96 -12.21 -5.73 21.71
N TYR A 97 -12.42 -5.05 20.59
CA TYR A 97 -11.77 -3.78 20.23
C TYR A 97 -12.62 -2.59 20.71
N ARG A 98 -12.33 -2.18 21.94
CA ARG A 98 -13.01 -1.14 22.71
C ARG A 98 -12.03 -0.50 23.68
N SER A 99 -12.40 0.61 24.28
CA SER A 99 -11.55 1.30 25.24
C SER A 99 -11.26 0.41 26.45
N THR A 100 -10.00 0.37 26.90
CA THR A 100 -9.58 -0.51 28.02
C THR A 100 -8.72 0.26 29.04
N PRO A 101 -8.49 -0.32 30.24
CA PRO A 101 -7.58 0.28 31.23
C PRO A 101 -6.11 0.40 30.78
N GLU A 102 -5.67 -0.38 29.79
CA GLU A 102 -4.33 -0.25 29.18
C GLU A 102 -4.25 0.93 28.20
N GLY A 103 -5.40 1.39 27.72
CA GLY A 103 -5.51 2.54 26.86
C GLY A 103 -5.28 3.86 27.60
N ARG A 104 -4.89 4.88 26.84
CA ARG A 104 -4.81 6.26 27.28
C ARG A 104 -5.57 7.11 26.30
N VAL A 105 -6.64 7.74 26.79
CA VAL A 105 -7.35 8.78 26.04
C VAL A 105 -6.36 9.91 25.77
N GLN A 106 -6.18 10.23 24.50
CA GLN A 106 -5.37 11.37 24.07
C GLN A 106 -6.29 12.49 23.62
N LEU A 107 -5.91 13.71 23.99
CA LEU A 107 -6.49 14.94 23.48
C LEU A 107 -5.46 15.54 22.53
N LEU A 108 -5.86 15.82 21.30
CA LEU A 108 -5.03 16.55 20.33
C LEU A 108 -5.69 17.88 20.02
N GLY A 109 -4.85 18.90 19.79
CA GLY A 109 -5.29 20.29 19.61
C GLY A 109 -5.40 21.05 20.93
N GLY A 110 -6.06 22.22 20.90
CA GLY A 110 -6.15 23.14 22.03
C GLY A 110 -5.00 24.16 22.12
N GLY A 111 -4.27 24.35 21.01
CA GLY A 111 -3.27 25.43 20.87
C GLY A 111 -3.85 26.66 20.17
N LEU A 112 -3.11 27.77 20.16
CA LEU A 112 -3.55 29.03 19.52
C LEU A 112 -3.92 28.88 18.04
N MET A 113 -3.27 27.97 17.31
CA MET A 113 -3.51 27.73 15.88
C MET A 113 -4.60 26.69 15.60
N ASN A 114 -4.93 25.82 16.56
CA ASN A 114 -6.01 24.84 16.41
C ASN A 114 -6.75 24.67 17.75
N PRO A 115 -7.79 25.51 18.00
CA PRO A 115 -8.50 25.54 19.28
C PRO A 115 -9.41 24.33 19.47
N ALA A 116 -9.70 23.58 18.41
CA ALA A 116 -10.49 22.36 18.50
C ALA A 116 -9.68 21.28 19.23
N VAL A 117 -10.25 20.74 20.30
CA VAL A 117 -9.69 19.58 21.00
C VAL A 117 -10.42 18.34 20.51
N MET A 118 -9.71 17.44 19.85
CA MET A 118 -10.22 16.12 19.47
C MET A 118 -9.86 15.10 20.54
N LYS A 119 -10.86 14.31 20.93
CA LYS A 119 -10.72 13.23 21.91
C LYS A 119 -10.71 11.89 21.18
N PHE A 120 -9.62 11.15 21.33
CA PHE A 120 -9.46 9.82 20.76
C PHE A 120 -9.75 8.78 21.85
N ASP A 121 -11.02 8.39 22.00
CA ASP A 121 -11.54 7.50 23.05
C ASP A 121 -12.47 6.36 22.56
N ARG A 122 -12.69 6.21 21.26
CA ARG A 122 -13.60 5.26 20.60
C ARG A 122 -12.87 4.41 19.56
N PRO A 123 -12.20 3.33 19.99
CA PRO A 123 -11.58 2.37 19.09
C PRO A 123 -12.57 1.86 18.03
N HIS A 124 -12.18 1.94 16.77
CA HIS A 124 -12.95 1.45 15.63
C HIS A 124 -12.04 0.75 14.61
N VAL A 125 -12.62 -0.17 13.84
CA VAL A 125 -11.93 -0.90 12.77
C VAL A 125 -12.71 -0.71 11.49
N SER A 126 -12.00 -0.50 10.41
CA SER A 126 -12.53 -0.40 9.06
C SER A 126 -11.67 -1.23 8.11
N TYR A 127 -12.31 -1.76 7.09
CA TYR A 127 -11.65 -2.44 6.00
C TYR A 127 -12.19 -1.89 4.69
N TRP A 128 -11.30 -1.48 3.81
CA TRP A 128 -11.61 -1.02 2.47
C TRP A 128 -10.95 -1.93 1.46
N PHE A 129 -11.71 -2.26 0.42
CA PHE A 129 -11.23 -2.97 -0.75
C PHE A 129 -11.59 -2.16 -1.98
N HIS A 130 -10.61 -1.98 -2.85
CA HIS A 130 -10.74 -1.24 -4.09
C HIS A 130 -10.30 -2.12 -5.26
N ASP A 131 -11.17 -2.26 -6.25
CA ASP A 131 -10.87 -2.86 -7.54
C ASP A 131 -10.95 -1.79 -8.63
N TYR A 132 -9.79 -1.40 -9.13
CA TYR A 132 -9.64 -0.41 -10.18
C TYR A 132 -9.58 -1.10 -11.53
N SER A 133 -10.35 -0.61 -12.49
CA SER A 133 -10.37 -1.13 -13.85
C SER A 133 -10.58 -0.01 -14.86
N LYS A 134 -10.24 -0.29 -16.13
CA LYS A 134 -10.40 0.65 -17.25
C LYS A 134 -9.78 2.02 -16.92
N CYS A 135 -8.62 2.02 -16.27
CA CYS A 135 -7.87 3.23 -15.99
C CYS A 135 -7.52 3.92 -17.31
N ILE A 136 -8.17 5.06 -17.54
CA ILE A 136 -7.95 5.91 -18.68
C ILE A 136 -6.71 6.75 -18.39
N ASN A 137 -5.61 6.36 -19.02
CA ASN A 137 -4.39 7.12 -19.03
C ASN A 137 -4.53 8.30 -20.01
N ASN A 138 -5.41 9.26 -19.68
CA ASN A 138 -5.80 10.37 -20.56
C ASN A 138 -4.67 11.37 -20.79
N ASN A 139 -3.68 11.37 -19.90
CA ASN A 139 -2.46 12.15 -20.01
C ASN A 139 -1.28 11.22 -19.74
N THR A 140 -0.20 11.35 -20.52
CA THR A 140 1.11 10.66 -20.46
C THR A 140 1.83 10.66 -19.10
N TYR A 141 1.17 11.12 -18.04
CA TYR A 141 1.66 11.32 -16.69
C TYR A 141 1.07 10.36 -15.68
N GLU A 142 -0.09 9.74 -15.95
CA GLU A 142 -0.69 8.83 -14.98
C GLU A 142 0.01 7.47 -15.05
N ILE A 143 0.62 7.12 -13.93
CA ILE A 143 1.43 5.92 -13.77
C ILE A 143 0.55 4.86 -13.13
N THR A 144 -0.47 4.42 -13.85
CA THR A 144 -1.41 3.41 -13.38
C THR A 144 -1.60 2.34 -14.46
N PRO A 145 -1.58 1.05 -14.07
CA PRO A 145 -1.91 -0.04 -14.97
C PRO A 145 -3.40 0.00 -15.33
N SER A 146 -3.80 -0.79 -16.32
CA SER A 146 -5.18 -0.82 -16.82
C SER A 146 -6.20 -1.28 -15.76
N SER A 147 -5.71 -2.08 -14.81
CA SER A 147 -6.43 -2.54 -13.62
C SER A 147 -5.45 -2.84 -12.48
N TYR A 148 -5.88 -2.62 -11.24
CA TYR A 148 -5.14 -3.05 -10.05
C TYR A 148 -6.07 -3.11 -8.84
N ARG A 149 -5.63 -3.83 -7.82
CA ARG A 149 -6.33 -3.92 -6.54
C ARG A 149 -5.52 -3.30 -5.42
N GLU A 150 -6.24 -2.69 -4.49
CA GLU A 150 -5.71 -2.35 -3.18
C GLU A 150 -6.71 -2.64 -2.08
N ALA A 151 -6.19 -2.85 -0.90
CA ALA A 151 -6.99 -3.03 0.29
C ALA A 151 -6.24 -2.47 1.47
N ASP A 152 -6.98 -1.96 2.45
CA ASP A 152 -6.42 -1.60 3.73
C ASP A 152 -7.37 -1.94 4.87
N VAL A 153 -6.76 -2.29 6.00
CA VAL A 153 -7.44 -2.40 7.29
C VAL A 153 -6.88 -1.35 8.22
N ALA A 154 -7.74 -0.46 8.72
CA ALA A 154 -7.36 0.57 9.67
C ALA A 154 -7.97 0.30 11.05
N PHE A 155 -7.12 0.39 12.06
CA PHE A 155 -7.48 0.43 13.45
C PHE A 155 -7.33 1.88 13.91
N GLY A 156 -8.47 2.55 14.10
CA GLY A 156 -8.53 3.90 14.63
C GLY A 156 -8.54 3.92 16.16
N GLU A 157 -8.03 5.01 16.72
CA GLU A 157 -8.05 5.31 18.16
C GLU A 157 -7.46 4.19 19.04
N VAL A 158 -6.40 3.56 18.52
CA VAL A 158 -5.66 2.45 19.15
C VAL A 158 -5.18 2.86 20.52
N ASN A 159 -4.83 4.14 20.72
CA ASN A 159 -4.45 4.68 22.02
C ASN A 159 -5.48 4.37 23.12
N ALA A 160 -6.78 4.39 22.82
CA ALA A 160 -7.83 4.11 23.79
C ALA A 160 -8.03 2.60 24.03
N PHE A 161 -7.68 1.75 23.05
CA PHE A 161 -7.65 0.30 23.21
C PHE A 161 -6.43 -0.15 24.03
N ALA A 162 -5.23 0.30 23.66
CA ALA A 162 -3.98 0.05 24.36
C ALA A 162 -2.93 1.12 23.98
N CYS A 163 -2.20 1.65 24.97
CA CYS A 163 -1.12 2.59 24.66
C CYS A 163 0.10 1.86 24.07
N ILE A 164 0.23 1.90 22.73
CA ILE A 164 1.43 1.42 22.02
C ILE A 164 2.49 2.52 22.03
N LYS A 165 3.66 2.20 22.58
CA LYS A 165 4.81 3.10 22.63
C LYS A 165 5.89 2.72 21.61
N PRO A 166 6.78 3.66 21.22
CA PRO A 166 7.84 3.40 20.25
C PRO A 166 8.76 2.23 20.61
N GLU A 167 9.01 1.96 21.89
CA GLU A 167 9.88 0.85 22.32
C GLU A 167 9.27 -0.51 21.95
N LEU A 168 7.94 -0.64 22.09
CA LEU A 168 7.23 -1.87 21.71
C LEU A 168 7.20 -2.05 20.18
N LEU A 169 7.02 -0.95 19.43
CA LEU A 169 7.11 -0.98 17.97
C LEU A 169 8.48 -1.47 17.51
N ARG A 170 9.57 -0.86 17.99
CA ARG A 170 10.93 -1.27 17.60
C ARG A 170 11.25 -2.71 18.01
N LYS A 171 10.70 -3.18 19.13
CA LYS A 171 10.84 -4.58 19.58
C LYS A 171 10.17 -5.58 18.63
N LEU A 172 8.98 -5.27 18.13
CA LEU A 172 8.19 -6.17 17.27
C LEU A 172 8.47 -5.98 15.77
N PHE A 173 8.95 -4.81 15.37
CA PHE A 173 9.26 -4.41 14.00
C PHE A 173 10.68 -3.83 13.93
N PRO A 174 11.73 -4.66 13.90
CA PRO A 174 13.11 -4.18 13.93
C PRO A 174 13.51 -3.31 12.74
N SER A 175 12.86 -3.47 11.58
CA SER A 175 13.09 -2.70 10.35
C SER A 175 12.15 -1.48 10.20
N ILE A 176 11.43 -1.10 11.25
CA ILE A 176 10.49 0.01 11.18
C ILE A 176 11.22 1.35 10.99
N GLY A 177 10.85 2.10 9.96
CA GLY A 177 11.31 3.46 9.71
C GLY A 177 10.49 4.46 10.52
N TYR A 178 11.09 5.62 10.83
CA TYR A 178 10.38 6.75 11.45
C TYR A 178 10.55 7.99 10.58
N SER A 179 9.43 8.63 10.26
CA SER A 179 9.38 9.94 9.59
C SER A 179 8.78 10.95 10.55
N PHE A 180 9.45 12.10 10.70
CA PHE A 180 8.93 13.19 11.53
C PHE A 180 7.97 14.04 10.70
N GLY A 181 6.73 14.19 11.17
CA GLY A 181 5.72 15.10 10.60
C GLY A 181 5.76 16.48 11.24
N SER A 182 4.90 17.39 10.77
CA SER A 182 4.70 18.68 11.44
C SER A 182 3.90 18.50 12.74
N ASP A 183 3.96 19.49 13.65
CA ASP A 183 3.08 19.60 14.83
C ASP A 183 3.08 18.40 15.81
N SER A 184 4.24 17.80 16.06
CA SER A 184 4.43 16.66 16.98
C SER A 184 3.79 15.34 16.53
N TYR A 185 3.39 15.24 15.26
CA TYR A 185 3.02 13.99 14.63
C TYR A 185 4.27 13.27 14.11
N GLY A 186 4.29 11.96 14.29
CA GLY A 186 5.34 11.10 13.76
C GLY A 186 4.69 9.89 13.11
N GLU A 187 5.23 9.46 11.98
CA GLU A 187 4.78 8.26 11.30
C GLU A 187 5.85 7.18 11.44
N TRP A 188 5.46 5.99 11.89
CA TRP A 188 6.30 4.81 11.73
C TRP A 188 5.81 3.96 10.58
N ARG A 189 6.71 3.51 9.72
CA ARG A 189 6.39 2.68 8.56
C ARG A 189 7.19 1.39 8.57
N TYR A 190 6.50 0.26 8.37
CA TYR A 190 7.09 -1.06 8.22
C TYR A 190 6.67 -1.67 6.88
N VAL A 191 7.60 -2.33 6.19
CA VAL A 191 7.32 -3.10 4.96
C VAL A 191 7.24 -4.57 5.35
N GLY A 192 6.08 -5.18 5.11
CA GLY A 192 5.83 -6.61 5.30
C GLY A 192 6.20 -7.40 4.04
N LYS A 193 5.27 -8.21 3.55
CA LYS A 193 5.46 -8.96 2.31
C LYS A 193 5.68 -8.02 1.14
N TRP A 194 6.68 -8.33 0.33
CA TRP A 194 6.97 -7.62 -0.91
C TRP A 194 7.47 -8.59 -1.97
N ASP A 195 6.58 -8.89 -2.91
CA ASP A 195 6.81 -9.83 -4.00
C ASP A 195 6.50 -9.17 -5.35
N ASP A 196 6.49 -9.96 -6.42
CA ASP A 196 6.23 -9.46 -7.76
C ASP A 196 4.79 -8.98 -7.97
N HIS A 197 3.84 -9.41 -7.14
CA HIS A 197 2.44 -9.04 -7.26
C HIS A 197 2.09 -7.79 -6.47
N ALA A 198 2.56 -7.68 -5.23
CA ALA A 198 2.17 -6.59 -4.35
C ALA A 198 3.21 -6.29 -3.26
N GLN A 199 3.01 -5.14 -2.60
CA GLN A 199 3.67 -4.83 -1.33
C GLN A 199 2.61 -4.60 -0.26
N THR A 200 2.90 -5.09 0.95
CA THR A 200 2.13 -4.78 2.14
C THR A 200 2.94 -3.88 3.07
N THR A 201 2.31 -2.83 3.57
CA THR A 201 2.91 -1.85 4.47
C THR A 201 2.06 -1.67 5.71
N ILE A 202 2.70 -1.46 6.85
CA ILE A 202 2.04 -1.01 8.07
C ILE A 202 2.48 0.43 8.35
N THR A 203 1.50 1.29 8.58
CA THR A 203 1.70 2.68 9.03
C THR A 203 1.15 2.84 10.44
N PHE A 204 1.93 3.48 11.31
CA PHE A 204 1.51 3.84 12.66
C PHE A 204 1.56 5.35 12.82
N ASP A 205 0.40 5.95 13.05
CA ASP A 205 0.31 7.39 13.31
C ASP A 205 0.52 7.65 14.79
N GLY A 206 1.58 8.38 15.12
CA GLY A 206 1.97 8.75 16.47
C GLY A 206 1.26 9.98 16.99
N GLY A 207 0.66 9.85 18.18
CA GLY A 207 0.39 10.99 19.05
C GLY A 207 1.58 11.28 19.97
N PRO A 208 1.47 12.29 20.83
CA PRO A 208 2.54 12.68 21.75
C PRO A 208 2.94 11.58 22.74
N ASN A 209 2.05 10.62 23.04
CA ASN A 209 2.30 9.58 24.05
C ASN A 209 2.14 8.14 23.56
N CYS A 210 1.24 7.90 22.61
CA CYS A 210 0.94 6.57 22.09
C CYS A 210 0.56 6.68 20.61
N VAL A 211 0.69 5.56 19.88
CA VAL A 211 0.09 5.40 18.55
C VAL A 211 -1.42 5.63 18.62
N ILE A 212 -1.95 6.41 17.68
CA ILE A 212 -3.36 6.74 17.53
C ILE A 212 -4.00 5.80 16.51
N ASN A 213 -3.36 5.59 15.35
CA ASN A 213 -3.89 4.72 14.30
C ASN A 213 -2.86 3.67 13.87
N VAL A 214 -3.35 2.52 13.45
CA VAL A 214 -2.56 1.49 12.76
C VAL A 214 -3.27 1.15 11.45
N THR A 215 -2.60 1.32 10.33
CA THR A 215 -3.14 0.97 9.01
C THR A 215 -2.26 -0.09 8.37
N VAL A 216 -2.84 -1.19 7.92
CA VAL A 216 -2.16 -2.19 7.10
C VAL A 216 -2.72 -2.08 5.68
N LYS A 217 -1.89 -1.66 4.73
CA LYS A 217 -2.26 -1.50 3.32
C LYS A 217 -1.54 -2.52 2.47
N GLN A 218 -2.21 -3.10 1.48
CA GLN A 218 -1.60 -3.86 0.40
C GLN A 218 -2.03 -3.29 -0.94
N THR A 219 -1.09 -3.11 -1.85
CA THR A 219 -1.37 -2.59 -3.19
C THR A 219 -0.51 -3.31 -4.23
N GLU A 220 -1.12 -3.62 -5.37
CA GLU A 220 -0.42 -4.18 -6.53
C GLU A 220 0.50 -3.13 -7.20
N LEU A 221 0.23 -1.83 -7.00
CA LEU A 221 1.07 -0.72 -7.52
C LEU A 221 2.45 -0.61 -6.86
N SER A 222 2.70 -1.38 -5.81
CA SER A 222 4.02 -1.45 -5.14
C SER A 222 4.63 -2.84 -5.25
N GLY A 223 4.04 -3.72 -6.07
CA GLY A 223 4.66 -5.00 -6.42
C GLY A 223 5.96 -4.80 -7.18
N LYS A 224 6.95 -5.67 -6.95
CA LYS A 224 8.28 -5.57 -7.59
C LYS A 224 8.17 -5.54 -9.10
N ARG A 225 7.26 -6.32 -9.69
CA ARG A 225 7.06 -6.35 -11.15
C ARG A 225 6.57 -4.99 -11.67
N PHE A 226 5.60 -4.40 -10.99
CA PHE A 226 5.12 -3.07 -11.34
C PHE A 226 6.21 -2.02 -11.18
N GLU A 227 6.98 -2.04 -10.08
CA GLU A 227 8.09 -1.10 -9.88
C GLU A 227 9.18 -1.22 -10.96
N ARG A 228 9.49 -2.44 -11.43
CA ARG A 228 10.42 -2.63 -12.55
C ARG A 228 9.86 -2.05 -13.85
N ALA A 229 8.60 -2.34 -14.16
CA ALA A 229 7.91 -1.79 -15.33
C ALA A 229 7.90 -0.26 -15.30
N LEU A 230 7.62 0.30 -14.12
CA LEU A 230 7.63 1.71 -13.85
C LEU A 230 9.00 2.33 -14.10
N ALA A 231 10.05 1.74 -13.55
CA ALA A 231 11.42 2.23 -13.75
C ALA A 231 11.80 2.22 -15.24
N ARG A 232 11.41 1.18 -16.01
CA ARG A 232 11.63 1.15 -17.47
C ARG A 232 10.85 2.22 -18.22
N PHE A 233 9.58 2.39 -17.89
CA PHE A 233 8.74 3.43 -18.46
C PHE A 233 9.32 4.83 -18.21
N LEU A 234 9.69 5.13 -16.96
CA LEU A 234 10.32 6.40 -16.59
C LEU A 234 11.66 6.60 -17.29
N ASN A 235 12.48 5.56 -17.41
CA ASN A 235 13.74 5.62 -18.13
C ASN A 235 13.52 5.90 -19.63
N CYS A 236 12.53 5.30 -20.27
CA CYS A 236 12.16 5.65 -21.65
C CYS A 236 11.78 7.13 -21.77
N ARG A 237 10.93 7.63 -20.85
CA ARG A 237 10.52 9.05 -20.84
C ARG A 237 11.72 9.97 -20.68
N LYS A 238 12.64 9.65 -19.77
CA LYS A 238 13.89 10.40 -19.56
C LYS A 238 14.74 10.42 -20.83
N GLN A 239 14.92 9.29 -21.52
CA GLN A 239 15.68 9.22 -22.77
C GLN A 239 15.04 10.03 -23.90
N VAL A 240 13.72 9.92 -24.08
CA VAL A 240 12.99 10.67 -25.11
C VAL A 240 13.06 12.18 -24.82
N ARG A 241 12.88 12.59 -23.56
CA ARG A 241 13.02 13.98 -23.13
C ARG A 241 14.44 14.50 -23.35
N ALA A 242 15.47 13.75 -22.97
CA ALA A 242 16.86 14.12 -23.20
C ALA A 242 17.15 14.35 -24.70
N ALA A 243 16.68 13.44 -25.56
CA ALA A 243 16.83 13.57 -27.01
C ALA A 243 16.04 14.76 -27.57
N PHE A 244 14.83 15.01 -27.07
CA PHE A 244 14.02 16.15 -27.49
C PHE A 244 14.67 17.48 -27.12
N CYS A 245 15.23 17.57 -25.91
CA CYS A 245 15.86 18.75 -25.35
C CYS A 245 17.25 19.04 -25.95
N GLN A 246 17.85 18.10 -26.67
CA GLN A 246 19.18 18.29 -27.25
C GLN A 246 19.19 19.49 -28.22
N GLY A 247 19.88 20.56 -27.82
CA GLY A 247 19.98 21.80 -28.61
C GLY A 247 18.76 22.72 -28.53
N ARG A 248 17.80 22.47 -27.62
CA ARG A 248 16.64 23.35 -27.37
C ARG A 248 16.85 24.22 -26.14
N GLN A 249 16.23 25.40 -26.12
CA GLN A 249 16.12 26.23 -24.92
C GLN A 249 15.10 25.63 -23.95
N SER A 250 15.18 26.00 -22.67
CA SER A 250 14.16 25.62 -21.68
C SER A 250 12.81 26.25 -22.03
N PHE A 251 11.74 25.53 -21.70
CA PHE A 251 10.37 25.95 -21.92
C PHE A 251 9.49 25.47 -20.76
N SER A 252 8.35 26.14 -20.55
CA SER A 252 7.38 25.81 -19.51
C SER A 252 6.33 24.80 -20.01
N GLU A 253 5.47 24.31 -19.11
CA GLU A 253 4.38 23.39 -19.45
C GLU A 253 3.31 24.02 -20.36
N ASP A 254 3.20 25.35 -20.36
CA ASP A 254 2.25 26.10 -21.20
C ASP A 254 2.74 26.27 -22.64
N ASP A 255 4.01 25.97 -22.92
CA ASP A 255 4.62 26.12 -24.23
C ASP A 255 4.10 25.02 -25.21
N PRO A 256 3.76 25.35 -26.47
CA PRO A 256 3.44 24.35 -27.50
C PRO A 256 4.48 23.21 -27.62
N LEU A 257 5.76 23.50 -27.36
CA LEU A 257 6.85 22.53 -27.32
C LEU A 257 6.65 21.44 -26.26
N TYR A 258 5.96 21.75 -25.16
CA TYR A 258 5.60 20.76 -24.16
C TYR A 258 4.60 19.75 -24.70
N ARG A 259 3.61 20.17 -25.49
CA ARG A 259 2.66 19.26 -26.15
C ARG A 259 3.34 18.39 -27.20
N GLU A 260 4.32 18.94 -27.92
CA GLU A 260 5.17 18.16 -28.83
C GLU A 260 5.96 17.09 -28.07
N LEU A 261 6.59 17.46 -26.94
CA LEU A 261 7.29 16.52 -26.08
C LEU A 261 6.34 15.41 -25.57
N GLN A 262 5.13 15.75 -25.12
CA GLN A 262 4.15 14.76 -24.69
C GLN A 262 3.79 13.79 -25.81
N THR A 263 3.51 14.33 -27.00
CA THR A 263 3.17 13.52 -28.18
C THR A 263 4.33 12.60 -28.56
N LEU A 264 5.57 13.10 -28.50
CA LEU A 264 6.75 12.32 -28.80
C LEU A 264 6.98 11.20 -27.76
N VAL A 265 6.80 11.50 -26.48
CA VAL A 265 6.85 10.50 -25.39
C VAL A 265 5.78 9.43 -25.60
N ALA A 266 4.53 9.81 -25.87
CA ALA A 266 3.44 8.86 -26.14
C ALA A 266 3.72 7.97 -27.36
N THR A 267 4.39 8.51 -28.38
CA THR A 267 4.71 7.78 -29.61
C THR A 267 5.91 6.85 -29.44
N ARG A 268 6.91 7.24 -28.65
CA ARG A 268 8.17 6.48 -28.50
C ARG A 268 8.20 5.55 -27.30
N CYS A 269 7.46 5.87 -26.25
CA CYS A 269 7.33 5.02 -25.08
C CYS A 269 5.98 4.32 -25.13
N GLN A 270 6.00 2.99 -25.03
CA GLN A 270 4.79 2.20 -24.84
C GLN A 270 4.07 2.62 -23.54
N PRO A 271 2.75 2.37 -23.40
CA PRO A 271 2.07 2.58 -22.13
C PRO A 271 2.67 1.69 -21.03
N ILE A 272 2.54 2.11 -19.77
CA ILE A 272 3.06 1.37 -18.60
C ILE A 272 2.57 -0.08 -18.57
N GLU A 273 1.34 -0.34 -19.03
CA GLU A 273 0.76 -1.67 -19.14
C GLU A 273 1.62 -2.60 -20.00
N SER A 274 2.09 -2.12 -21.16
CA SER A 274 2.93 -2.93 -22.04
C SER A 274 4.28 -3.27 -21.41
N TYR A 275 4.85 -2.33 -20.63
CA TYR A 275 6.05 -2.63 -19.85
C TYR A 275 5.76 -3.69 -18.78
N HIS A 276 4.64 -3.56 -18.05
CA HIS A 276 4.25 -4.48 -17.00
C HIS A 276 3.98 -5.89 -17.53
N GLU A 277 3.24 -6.02 -18.64
CA GLU A 277 2.98 -7.30 -19.31
C GLU A 277 4.28 -7.96 -19.80
N ALA A 278 5.24 -7.17 -20.30
CA ALA A 278 6.54 -7.64 -20.75
C ALA A 278 7.51 -7.98 -19.61
N GLU A 279 7.29 -7.47 -18.39
CA GLU A 279 8.18 -7.75 -17.25
C GLU A 279 8.13 -9.24 -16.88
N PRO A 280 9.29 -9.91 -16.76
CA PRO A 280 9.34 -11.26 -16.21
C PRO A 280 8.89 -11.27 -14.75
N TRP A 281 8.44 -12.44 -14.29
CA TRP A 281 8.09 -12.68 -12.88
C TRP A 281 9.28 -12.62 -11.92
N SER A 282 10.50 -12.38 -12.40
CA SER A 282 11.68 -12.18 -11.57
C SER A 282 12.68 -11.31 -12.32
N GLY A 283 13.34 -10.38 -11.63
CA GLY A 283 14.38 -9.55 -12.22
C GLY A 283 14.80 -8.43 -11.28
N GLU A 284 15.89 -7.76 -11.66
CA GLU A 284 16.38 -6.57 -10.96
C GLU A 284 15.71 -5.30 -11.51
N THR A 285 15.47 -4.34 -10.64
CA THR A 285 15.00 -3.01 -11.04
C THR A 285 16.09 -2.32 -11.87
N PRO A 286 15.78 -1.83 -13.08
CA PRO A 286 16.76 -1.15 -13.89
C PRO A 286 17.25 0.10 -13.14
N PRO A 287 18.55 0.45 -13.26
CA PRO A 287 19.07 1.64 -12.62
C PRO A 287 18.33 2.88 -13.13
N GLU A 288 18.01 3.80 -12.23
CA GLU A 288 17.39 5.06 -12.61
C GLU A 288 18.38 5.91 -13.41
N LEU A 289 17.91 6.46 -14.53
CA LEU A 289 18.69 7.46 -15.25
C LEU A 289 18.71 8.79 -14.48
N PRO A 290 19.81 9.57 -14.56
CA PRO A 290 19.92 10.87 -13.89
C PRO A 290 18.77 11.81 -14.31
N ILE A 291 18.30 12.61 -13.35
CA ILE A 291 17.27 13.61 -13.57
C ILE A 291 17.95 14.81 -14.24
N LEU A 292 17.61 15.10 -15.49
CA LEU A 292 17.85 16.43 -16.07
C LEU A 292 17.05 17.43 -15.24
N GLY A 293 17.67 18.51 -14.76
CA GLY A 293 17.17 19.46 -13.73
C GLY A 293 15.69 19.91 -13.78
N ARG A 294 15.29 20.76 -12.83
CA ARG A 294 13.87 21.11 -12.58
C ARG A 294 13.15 21.76 -13.77
N GLU A 295 13.87 22.33 -14.75
CA GLU A 295 13.25 22.83 -15.99
C GLU A 295 13.13 21.71 -17.05
N ILE A 296 12.09 21.75 -17.90
CA ILE A 296 11.78 20.68 -18.86
C ILE A 296 13.00 20.35 -19.77
N CYS A 297 13.80 21.35 -20.13
CA CYS A 297 15.09 21.16 -20.80
C CYS A 297 16.24 21.88 -20.08
N GLY A 298 16.13 22.09 -18.77
CA GLY A 298 17.14 22.80 -17.98
C GLY A 298 18.49 22.14 -18.11
N ARG A 299 19.50 22.95 -18.45
CA ARG A 299 20.90 22.56 -18.26
C ARG A 299 21.11 22.33 -16.77
N ASP A 300 21.79 21.25 -16.43
CA ASP A 300 22.56 21.23 -15.18
C ASP A 300 23.59 22.34 -15.35
N ASP A 301 23.35 23.52 -14.76
CA ASP A 301 24.39 24.55 -14.68
C ASP A 301 25.47 24.00 -13.73
N PRO A 302 26.70 23.77 -14.19
CA PRO A 302 27.77 23.23 -13.34
C PRO A 302 28.36 24.27 -12.37
N ASP A 303 27.77 25.47 -12.26
CA ASP A 303 28.33 26.63 -11.57
C ASP A 303 27.39 27.28 -10.51
N GLU A 304 26.35 26.59 -10.02
CA GLU A 304 25.62 26.98 -8.78
C GLU A 304 25.88 26.02 -7.60
#